data_AF-A0A5K1GT46-F1
#
_entry.id   AF-A0A5K1GT46-F1
#
_cell.length_a   1.000
_cell.length_b   1.000
_cell.length_c   1.000
_cell.angle_alpha   90.00
_cell.angle_beta   90.00
_cell.angle_gamma   90.00
#
_symmetry.space_group_name_H-M   'P 1'
#
loop_
_entity.id
_entity.type
_entity.pdbx_description
1 polymer ?
#
loop_
_entity_poly.entity_id
_entity_poly.type
_entity_poly.pdbx_seq_one_letter_code
_entity_poly.pdbx_strand_id
1 'polypeptide(L)' 'GKKATAYPTLCNKLSDQSDIENRVVIDGNLITSRGPGTAMEFALRIVEKFFGREKALELASPMVFTYV' A
#
# COMPACT_ATOMS: atom_id res chain seq x y z
N GLY A 1 -10.32 15.52 -3.53
CA GLY A 1 -10.05 14.24 -4.21
C GLY A 1 -9.72 13.19 -3.17
N LYS A 2 -9.35 11.97 -3.58
CA LYS A 2 -8.81 10.95 -2.66
C LYS A 2 -7.30 11.08 -2.52
N LYS A 3 -6.75 10.72 -1.36
CA LYS A 3 -5.31 10.57 -1.13
C LYS A 3 -4.78 9.34 -1.89
N ALA A 4 -3.61 9.46 -2.48
CA ALA A 4 -2.98 8.39 -3.25
C ALA A 4 -1.46 8.55 -3.27
N THR A 5 -0.79 7.46 -3.60
CA THR A 5 0.61 7.44 -4.03
C THR A 5 0.71 6.82 -5.43
N ALA A 6 1.85 6.93 -6.08
CA ALA A 6 2.10 6.39 -7.41
C ALA A 6 3.57 6.02 -7.59
N TYR A 7 3.90 5.52 -8.78
CA TYR A 7 5.30 5.38 -9.18
C TYR A 7 6.00 6.75 -9.14
N PRO A 8 7.23 6.87 -8.58
CA PRO A 8 7.83 8.17 -8.27
C PRO A 8 7.82 9.19 -9.41
N THR A 9 8.08 8.76 -10.65
CA THR A 9 8.09 9.64 -11.83
C THR A 9 6.70 10.06 -12.33
N LEU A 10 5.63 9.51 -11.73
CA LEU A 10 4.24 9.82 -12.04
C LEU A 10 3.53 10.57 -10.90
N CYS A 11 4.17 10.75 -9.74
CA CYS A 11 3.57 11.43 -8.59
C CYS A 11 3.15 12.88 -8.89
N ASN A 12 3.86 13.56 -9.80
CA ASN A 12 3.52 14.90 -10.25
C ASN A 12 2.18 14.98 -11.03
N LYS A 13 1.62 13.85 -11.46
CA LYS A 13 0.30 13.78 -12.10
C LYS A 13 -0.86 13.70 -11.10
N LEU A 14 -0.56 13.49 -9.81
CA LEU A 14 -1.59 13.51 -8.77
C LEU A 14 -1.92 14.96 -8.41
N SER A 15 -3.21 15.26 -8.30
CA SER A 15 -3.70 16.57 -7.90
C SER A 15 -3.39 16.90 -6.44
N ASP A 16 -3.16 15.88 -5.61
CA ASP A 16 -2.76 15.98 -4.23
C ASP A 16 -1.51 15.14 -4.01
N GLN A 17 -0.42 15.80 -3.60
CA GLN A 17 0.89 15.18 -3.45
C GLN A 17 1.26 14.92 -1.97
N SER A 18 0.34 15.08 -1.02
CA SER A 18 0.66 14.98 0.42
C SER A 18 1.20 13.61 0.85
N ASP A 19 0.81 12.54 0.15
CA ASP A 19 1.09 11.15 0.54
C ASP A 19 1.94 10.38 -0.48
N ILE A 20 2.57 11.08 -1.42
CA ILE A 20 3.33 10.45 -2.52
C ILE A 20 4.57 9.68 -2.04
N GLU A 21 5.05 9.97 -0.83
CA GLU A 21 6.19 9.28 -0.25
C GLU A 21 5.81 7.99 0.48
N ASN A 22 4.53 7.81 0.83
CA ASN A 22 4.04 6.63 1.51
C ASN A 22 4.10 5.41 0.58
N ARG A 23 4.57 4.27 1.11
CA ARG A 23 4.71 3.01 0.35
C ARG A 23 3.36 2.44 -0.08
N VAL A 24 2.35 2.55 0.78
CA VAL A 24 0.95 2.20 0.52
C VAL A 24 0.04 3.26 1.13
N VAL A 25 -0.96 3.73 0.38
CA VAL A 25 -1.98 4.69 0.83
C VAL A 25 -3.35 4.03 0.74
N ILE A 26 -4.16 4.16 1.80
CA ILE A 26 -5.55 3.69 1.85
C ILE A 26 -6.46 4.90 2.11
N ASP A 27 -7.34 5.21 1.15
CA ASP A 27 -8.40 6.22 1.30
C ASP A 27 -9.77 5.60 0.95
N GLY A 28 -10.47 5.16 2.00
CA GLY A 28 -11.70 4.40 1.88
C GLY A 28 -11.48 3.10 1.10
N ASN A 29 -12.00 3.05 -0.12
CA ASN A 29 -11.90 1.92 -1.05
C ASN A 29 -10.78 2.07 -2.10
N LEU A 30 -9.99 3.16 -2.07
CA LEU A 30 -8.83 3.33 -2.94
C LEU A 30 -7.58 2.88 -2.18
N ILE A 31 -6.87 1.91 -2.74
CA ILE A 31 -5.57 1.44 -2.24
C ILE A 31 -4.56 1.64 -3.36
N THR A 32 -3.49 2.39 -3.09
CA THR A 32 -2.42 2.67 -4.07
C THR A 32 -1.05 2.40 -3.46
N SER A 33 -0.05 2.13 -4.31
CA SER A 33 1.32 1.84 -3.90
C SER A 33 2.34 2.36 -4.93
N ARG A 34 3.63 2.39 -4.56
CA ARG A 34 4.68 3.05 -5.33
C ARG A 34 5.31 2.21 -6.44
N GLY A 35 5.25 0.88 -6.39
CA GLY A 35 5.76 0.04 -7.49
C GLY A 35 6.25 -1.34 -7.04
N PRO A 36 7.17 -1.96 -7.80
CA PRO A 36 7.63 -3.34 -7.52
C PRO A 36 8.20 -3.52 -6.11
N GLY A 37 9.00 -2.56 -5.63
CA GLY A 37 9.63 -2.61 -4.29
C GLY A 37 8.65 -2.49 -3.12
N THR A 38 7.37 -2.19 -3.37
CA THR A 38 6.31 -2.07 -2.37
C THR A 38 5.17 -3.07 -2.60
N ALA A 39 5.30 -3.99 -3.56
CA ALA A 39 4.22 -4.90 -3.96
C ALA A 39 3.77 -5.86 -2.84
N MET A 40 4.70 -6.38 -2.05
CA MET A 40 4.36 -7.26 -0.91
C MET A 40 3.57 -6.51 0.17
N GLU A 41 3.99 -5.29 0.54
CA GLU A 41 3.23 -4.45 1.47
C GLU A 41 1.86 -4.09 0.91
N PHE A 42 1.77 -3.77 -0.37
CA PHE A 42 0.51 -3.46 -1.03
C PHE A 42 -0.47 -4.65 -0.93
N ALA A 43 -0.01 -5.86 -1.25
CA ALA A 43 -0.82 -7.07 -1.14
C ALA A 43 -1.27 -7.33 0.31
N LEU A 44 -0.36 -7.22 1.28
CA LEU A 44 -0.68 -7.45 2.70
C LEU A 44 -1.61 -6.38 3.27
N ARG A 45 -1.51 -5.12 2.82
CA ARG A 45 -2.45 -4.04 3.18
C ARG A 45 -3.85 -4.27 2.61
N ILE A 46 -3.95 -4.86 1.43
CA ILE A 46 -5.25 -5.32 0.89
C ILE A 46 -5.82 -6.43 1.78
N VAL A 47 -5.02 -7.44 2.14
CA VAL A 47 -5.45 -8.52 3.03
C VAL A 47 -5.92 -7.95 4.37
N GLU A 48 -5.14 -7.07 4.99
CA GLU A 48 -5.49 -6.44 6.27
C GLU A 48 -6.81 -5.67 6.18
N LYS A 49 -7.04 -4.93 5.09
CA LYS A 49 -8.26 -4.13 4.89
C LYS A 49 -9.53 -4.99 4.84
N PHE A 50 -9.46 -6.19 4.26
CA PHE A 50 -10.64 -7.05 4.03
C PHE A 50 -10.78 -8.22 5.01
N PHE A 51 -9.66 -8.72 5.54
CA PHE A 51 -9.60 -9.92 6.38
C PHE A 51 -8.97 -9.68 7.76
N GLY A 52 -8.55 -8.45 8.05
CA GLY A 52 -7.97 -8.07 9.34
C GLY A 52 -6.46 -8.30 9.43
N ARG A 53 -5.83 -7.62 10.41
CA ARG A 53 -4.38 -7.61 10.60
C ARG A 53 -3.79 -8.98 10.90
N GLU A 54 -4.49 -9.80 11.66
CA GLU A 54 -4.05 -11.16 11.99
C GLU A 54 -3.83 -12.00 10.73
N LYS A 55 -4.76 -11.93 9.76
CA LYS A 55 -4.64 -12.66 8.49
C LYS A 55 -3.46 -12.16 7.65
N ALA A 56 -3.20 -10.85 7.65
CA ALA A 56 -2.05 -10.29 6.95
C ALA A 56 -0.72 -10.78 7.57
N LEU A 57 -0.64 -10.82 8.91
CA LEU A 57 0.54 -11.33 9.62
C LEU A 57 0.76 -12.83 9.40
N GLU A 58 -0.33 -13.62 9.40
CA GLU A 58 -0.31 -15.06 9.08
C GLU A 58 0.30 -15.31 7.69
N LEU A 59 -0.08 -14.52 6.68
CA LEU A 59 0.43 -14.65 5.31
C LEU A 59 1.85 -14.09 5.14
N ALA A 60 2.22 -13.04 5.87
CA ALA A 60 3.55 -12.44 5.78
C ALA A 60 4.67 -13.39 6.24
N SER A 61 4.38 -14.24 7.23
CA SER A 61 5.33 -15.20 7.81
C SER A 61 5.93 -16.17 6.76
N PRO A 62 5.14 -16.97 6.01
CA PRO A 62 5.69 -17.87 4.98
C PRO A 62 6.29 -17.12 3.78
N MET A 63 5.94 -15.84 3.57
CA MET A 63 6.57 -14.99 2.55
C MET A 63 7.96 -14.50 2.97
N VAL A 64 8.40 -14.78 4.20
CA VAL A 64 9.63 -14.24 4.81
C VAL A 64 9.66 -12.71 4.71
N PHE A 65 8.49 -12.09 4.86
CA PHE A 65 8.31 -10.65 4.75
C PHE A 65 8.02 -10.05 6.11
N THR A 66 8.81 -9.06 6.53
CA THR A 66 8.56 -8.35 7.78
C THR A 66 7.43 -7.34 7.56
N TYR A 67 6.23 -7.68 8.01
CA TYR A 67 5.05 -6.82 7.95
C TYR A 67 4.84 -6.10 9.29
N VAL A 68 4.98 -4.77 9.27
CA VAL A 68 4.86 -3.90 10.45
C VAL A 68 3.57 -3.10 10.42
#